data_AF-A0AAV5R6B7-F1
#
_entry.id   AF-A0AAV5R6B7-F1
#
_cell.length_a   1.000
_cell.length_b   1.000
_cell.length_c   1.000
_cell.angle_alpha   90.00
_cell.angle_beta   90.00
_cell.angle_gamma   90.00
#
_symmetry.space_group_name_H-M   'P 1'
#
loop_
_entity.id
_entity.type
_entity.pdbx_description
1 polymer ?
#
loop_
_entity_poly.entity_id
_entity_poly.type
_entity_poly.pdbx_seq_one_letter_code
_entity_poly.pdbx_strand_id
1 'polypeptide(L)'
;MAALDEVEWRSPEWININGLRTDNVLEYFSQSPFWDRQCNNQILKMQRQFNGTLMIIPTFDSELRKLRGIEYVLYMVKEPDLWIIRRQMRNGDGSKAFNKNPIENMTINEFLNGGPGFGVVDDVEILQDYFIVGSSVYQAPIVADITRQGILSVSCALNECVRLLDDLY
;
A
#
# COMPACT_ATOMS: atom_id res chain seq x y z
N MET A 1 0.02 -25.30 -2.37
CA MET A 1 -0.78 -24.22 -1.73
C MET A 1 -0.15 -22.94 -2.25
N ALA A 2 -0.71 -22.36 -3.31
CA ALA A 2 -0.11 -21.20 -3.98
C ALA A 2 0.06 -20.08 -2.95
N ALA A 3 1.28 -19.55 -2.83
CA ALA A 3 1.52 -18.39 -1.98
C ALA A 3 0.65 -17.26 -2.54
N LEU A 4 -0.09 -16.57 -1.67
CA LEU A 4 -0.98 -15.45 -2.02
C LEU A 4 -0.29 -14.35 -2.86
N ASP A 5 1.04 -14.38 -2.89
CA ASP A 5 1.94 -13.52 -3.61
C ASP A 5 1.90 -13.64 -5.15
N GLU A 6 1.46 -14.78 -5.68
CA GLU A 6 1.37 -15.01 -7.15
C GLU A 6 0.00 -14.67 -7.74
N VAL A 7 -0.91 -14.10 -6.94
CA VAL A 7 -2.25 -13.77 -7.42
C VAL A 7 -2.19 -12.45 -8.19
N GLU A 8 -2.34 -12.53 -9.51
CA GLU A 8 -2.66 -11.36 -10.31
C GLU A 8 -4.18 -11.12 -10.30
N TRP A 9 -4.56 -9.85 -10.25
CA TRP A 9 -5.97 -9.46 -10.41
C TRP A 9 -6.11 -8.41 -11.50
N ARG A 10 -7.12 -8.56 -12.36
CA ARG A 10 -7.46 -7.58 -13.38
C ARG A 10 -8.96 -7.56 -13.67
N SER A 11 -9.50 -6.37 -13.93
CA SER A 11 -10.88 -6.15 -14.34
C SER A 11 -10.94 -5.48 -15.72
N PRO A 12 -11.05 -6.26 -16.81
CA PRO A 12 -11.09 -5.70 -18.16
C PRO A 12 -12.34 -4.85 -18.42
N GLU A 13 -13.46 -5.16 -17.77
CA GLU A 13 -14.72 -4.41 -17.93
C GLU A 13 -14.59 -2.95 -17.47
N TRP A 14 -13.91 -2.71 -16.35
CA TRP A 14 -13.74 -1.36 -15.81
C TRP A 14 -12.79 -0.52 -16.65
N ILE A 15 -11.71 -1.13 -17.15
CA ILE A 15 -10.69 -0.44 -17.95
C ILE A 15 -11.28 0.01 -19.29
N ASN A 16 -12.15 -0.80 -19.90
CA ASN A 16 -12.80 -0.45 -21.16
C ASN A 16 -13.75 0.76 -21.03
N ILE A 17 -14.30 1.00 -19.85
CA ILE A 17 -15.29 2.06 -19.62
C ILE A 17 -14.61 3.35 -19.13
N ASN A 18 -13.69 3.24 -18.18
CA ASN A 18 -13.14 4.40 -17.48
C ASN A 18 -11.73 4.78 -17.94
N GLY A 19 -11.00 3.87 -18.59
CA GLY A 19 -9.55 3.97 -18.79
C GLY A 19 -8.79 3.98 -17.46
N LEU A 20 -7.47 3.76 -17.49
CA LEU A 20 -6.64 3.83 -16.28
C LEU A 20 -5.86 5.16 -16.26
N ARG A 21 -6.07 5.96 -15.21
CA ARG A 21 -5.42 7.24 -14.97
C ARG A 21 -5.08 7.37 -13.49
N THR A 22 -4.13 8.23 -13.19
CA THR A 22 -3.75 8.57 -11.81
C THR A 22 -4.94 8.96 -10.93
N ASP A 23 -5.95 9.64 -11.48
CA ASP A 23 -7.13 10.07 -10.72
C ASP A 23 -8.08 8.93 -10.32
N ASN A 24 -8.09 7.82 -11.08
CA ASN A 24 -9.05 6.73 -10.91
C ASN A 24 -8.40 5.40 -10.50
N VAL A 25 -7.08 5.33 -10.44
CA VAL A 25 -6.31 4.12 -10.10
C VAL A 25 -6.67 3.55 -8.72
N LEU A 26 -6.96 4.40 -7.73
CA LEU A 26 -7.40 3.98 -6.40
C LEU A 26 -8.80 3.37 -6.44
N GLU A 27 -9.68 3.87 -7.30
CA GLU A 27 -11.02 3.31 -7.49
C GLU A 27 -10.95 1.96 -8.22
N TYR A 28 -10.06 1.83 -9.20
CA TYR A 28 -9.75 0.55 -9.83
C TYR A 28 -9.25 -0.47 -8.80
N PHE A 29 -8.27 -0.06 -7.98
CA PHE A 29 -7.70 -0.91 -6.95
C PHE A 29 -8.74 -1.31 -5.89
N SER A 30 -9.74 -0.48 -5.61
CA SER A 30 -10.82 -0.80 -4.66
C SER A 30 -11.71 -1.98 -5.07
N GLN A 31 -11.74 -2.34 -6.36
CA GLN A 31 -12.43 -3.52 -6.85
C GLN A 31 -11.62 -4.81 -6.67
N SER A 32 -10.32 -4.69 -6.43
CA SER A 32 -9.45 -5.84 -6.24
C SER A 32 -9.71 -6.51 -4.88
N PRO A 33 -9.49 -7.83 -4.77
CA PRO A 33 -9.60 -8.55 -3.49
C PRO A 33 -8.52 -8.12 -2.48
N PHE A 34 -7.50 -7.39 -2.93
CA PHE A 34 -6.46 -6.81 -2.10
C PHE A 34 -6.93 -5.57 -1.31
N TRP A 35 -8.08 -5.00 -1.69
CA TRP A 35 -8.66 -3.86 -0.99
C TRP A 35 -9.35 -4.28 0.30
N ASP A 36 -8.87 -3.71 1.40
CA ASP A 36 -9.52 -3.86 2.70
C ASP A 36 -10.69 -2.88 2.82
N ARG A 37 -11.90 -3.39 3.03
CA ARG A 37 -13.11 -2.57 3.19
C ARG A 37 -13.13 -1.79 4.51
N GLN A 38 -12.29 -2.15 5.48
CA GLN A 38 -12.18 -1.44 6.75
C GLN A 38 -11.13 -0.33 6.73
N CYS A 39 -10.50 -0.05 5.58
CA CYS A 39 -9.50 1.00 5.47
C CYS A 39 -10.10 2.42 5.60
N ASN A 40 -9.25 3.37 6.00
CA ASN A 40 -9.63 4.77 6.16
C ASN A 40 -10.12 5.38 4.83
N ASN A 41 -9.54 4.96 3.70
CA ASN A 41 -9.95 5.41 2.37
C ASN A 41 -11.42 5.06 2.07
N GLN A 42 -11.88 3.89 2.52
CA GLN A 42 -13.26 3.44 2.32
C GLN A 42 -14.22 4.23 3.22
N ILE A 43 -13.82 4.50 4.47
CA ILE A 43 -14.59 5.32 5.40
C ILE A 43 -14.76 6.74 4.85
N LEU A 44 -13.67 7.35 4.37
CA LEU A 44 -13.70 8.68 3.74
C LEU A 44 -14.54 8.69 2.46
N LYS A 45 -14.46 7.64 1.63
CA LYS A 45 -15.31 7.49 0.44
C LYS A 45 -16.79 7.51 0.81
N MET A 46 -17.18 6.73 1.83
CA MET A 46 -18.55 6.66 2.31
C MET A 46 -19.03 8.00 2.92
N GLN A 47 -18.16 8.69 3.67
CA GLN A 47 -18.46 10.01 4.22
C GLN A 47 -18.68 11.07 3.12
N ARG A 48 -17.85 11.06 2.07
CA ARG A 48 -17.99 11.97 0.92
C ARG A 48 -19.26 11.71 0.12
N GLN A 49 -19.59 10.43 -0.10
CA GLN A 49 -20.84 10.04 -0.76
C GLN A 49 -22.07 10.59 -0.01
N PHE A 50 -22.06 10.52 1.33
CA PHE A 50 -23.15 11.08 2.14
C PHE A 50 -23.19 12.61 2.09
N ASN A 51 -22.04 13.27 2.05
CA ASN A 51 -21.93 14.73 1.97
C ASN A 51 -22.12 15.30 0.55
N GLY A 52 -22.52 14.48 -0.42
CA GLY A 52 -22.77 14.90 -1.81
C GLY A 52 -21.55 15.45 -2.55
N THR A 53 -20.35 15.28 -2.01
CA THR A 53 -19.09 15.77 -2.59
C THR A 53 -18.35 14.59 -3.22
N LEU A 54 -17.99 14.70 -4.50
CA LEU A 54 -17.10 13.81 -5.29
C LEU A 54 -16.94 12.35 -4.79
N MET A 55 -17.48 11.37 -5.52
CA MET A 55 -17.35 9.93 -5.17
C MET A 55 -15.97 9.31 -5.39
N ILE A 56 -15.01 10.09 -5.91
CA ILE A 56 -13.67 9.62 -6.27
C ILE A 56 -12.80 9.63 -5.01
N ILE A 57 -11.95 8.62 -4.86
CA ILE A 57 -10.91 8.60 -3.82
C ILE A 57 -9.75 9.45 -4.36
N PRO A 58 -9.54 10.68 -3.85
CA PRO A 58 -8.43 11.50 -4.31
C PRO A 58 -7.11 10.81 -3.94
N THR A 59 -6.15 10.90 -4.86
CA THR A 59 -4.81 10.33 -4.71
C THR A 59 -4.03 10.90 -3.54
N PHE A 60 -4.31 12.16 -3.20
CA PHE A 60 -3.76 12.82 -2.04
C PHE A 60 -4.91 13.37 -1.20
N ASP A 61 -5.09 12.82 -0.01
CA ASP A 61 -6.14 13.27 0.89
C ASP A 61 -5.56 13.72 2.23
N SER A 62 -5.85 14.96 2.59
CA SER A 62 -5.42 15.54 3.87
C SER A 62 -6.16 14.95 5.07
N GLU A 63 -7.36 14.39 4.87
CA GLU A 63 -8.16 13.80 5.95
C GLU A 63 -7.63 12.44 6.38
N LEU A 64 -6.97 11.70 5.47
CA LEU A 64 -6.26 10.46 5.82
C LEU A 64 -5.22 10.67 6.93
N ARG A 65 -4.55 11.83 6.95
CA ARG A 65 -3.56 12.17 7.98
C ARG A 65 -4.16 12.34 9.38
N LYS A 66 -5.46 12.65 9.46
CA LYS A 66 -6.19 12.87 10.71
C LYS A 66 -6.74 11.56 11.31
N LEU A 67 -6.64 10.45 10.59
CA LEU A 67 -7.22 9.17 10.99
C LEU A 67 -6.12 8.17 11.29
N ARG A 68 -6.21 7.49 12.43
CA ARG A 68 -5.37 6.33 12.73
C ARG A 68 -5.93 5.08 12.03
N GLY A 69 -5.10 4.25 11.44
CA GLY A 69 -5.53 2.99 10.83
C GLY A 69 -4.80 2.62 9.55
N ILE A 70 -5.40 1.70 8.80
CA ILE A 70 -4.89 1.25 7.51
C ILE A 70 -5.31 2.26 6.44
N GLU A 71 -4.34 2.74 5.69
CA GLU A 71 -4.55 3.63 4.55
C GLU A 71 -3.81 3.10 3.32
N TYR A 72 -4.37 3.40 2.15
CA TYR A 72 -3.74 3.10 0.86
C TYR A 72 -3.30 4.41 0.22
N VAL A 73 -2.01 4.56 -0.02
CA VAL A 73 -1.44 5.78 -0.59
C VAL A 73 -0.78 5.45 -1.91
N LEU A 74 -0.98 6.33 -2.90
CA LEU A 74 -0.26 6.25 -4.15
C LEU A 74 1.17 6.76 -3.94
N TYR A 75 2.14 5.84 -3.95
CA TYR A 75 3.54 6.16 -3.66
C TYR A 75 4.28 6.65 -4.90
N MET A 76 4.08 5.98 -6.04
CA MET A 76 4.74 6.31 -7.28
C MET A 76 3.77 6.22 -8.45
N VAL A 77 3.93 7.17 -9.37
CA VAL A 77 3.16 7.28 -10.60
C VAL A 77 4.13 7.36 -11.77
N LYS A 78 4.00 6.44 -12.71
CA LYS A 78 4.70 6.48 -13.99
C LYS A 78 3.69 6.17 -15.08
N GLU A 79 2.97 7.21 -15.47
CA GLU A 79 1.98 7.12 -16.55
C GLU A 79 2.67 6.81 -17.88
N PRO A 80 2.08 5.96 -18.74
CA PRO A 80 0.81 5.23 -18.59
C PRO A 80 0.95 3.78 -18.07
N ASP A 81 2.16 3.34 -17.73
CA ASP A 81 2.44 1.90 -17.58
C ASP A 81 2.48 1.39 -16.15
N LEU A 82 2.75 2.24 -15.14
CA LEU A 82 3.00 1.78 -13.77
C LEU A 82 2.47 2.73 -12.69
N TRP A 83 1.75 2.16 -11.73
CA TRP A 83 1.40 2.80 -10.47
C TRP A 83 1.79 1.90 -9.29
N ILE A 84 2.27 2.51 -8.21
CA ILE A 84 2.64 1.80 -6.98
C ILE A 84 1.74 2.29 -5.85
N ILE A 85 0.94 1.40 -5.31
CA ILE A 85 0.08 1.65 -4.15
C ILE A 85 0.72 1.01 -2.94
N ARG A 86 0.87 1.80 -1.88
CA ARG A 86 1.39 1.36 -0.60
C ARG A 86 0.25 1.23 0.41
N ARG A 87 0.12 0.05 1.00
CA ARG A 87 -0.68 -0.18 2.19
C ARG A 87 0.19 0.12 3.41
N GLN A 88 -0.24 1.11 4.17
CA GLN A 88 0.48 1.55 5.36
C GLN A 88 -0.47 1.63 6.55
N MET A 89 0.08 1.38 7.73
CA MET A 89 -0.62 1.51 8.99
C MET A 89 -0.08 2.72 9.73
N ARG A 90 -0.98 3.68 9.93
CA ARG A 90 -0.71 4.89 10.70
C ARG A 90 -1.04 4.61 12.15
N ASN A 91 -0.01 4.63 13.00
CA ASN A 91 -0.13 4.39 14.44
C ASN A 91 -0.29 5.69 15.24
N GLY A 92 0.02 6.84 14.64
CA GLY A 92 -0.12 8.18 15.22
C GLY A 92 -1.35 8.93 14.69
N ASP A 93 -2.09 9.56 15.59
CA ASP A 93 -3.24 10.44 15.28
C ASP A 93 -2.80 11.90 15.01
N GLY A 94 -1.53 12.12 14.65
CA GLY A 94 -0.87 13.44 14.65
C GLY A 94 -0.66 14.05 16.05
N SER A 95 -1.47 13.67 17.04
CA SER A 95 -1.47 14.23 18.41
C SER A 95 -0.18 14.03 19.21
N LYS A 96 0.64 13.01 18.90
CA LYS A 96 1.96 12.79 19.54
C LYS A 96 3.02 13.82 19.16
N ALA A 97 2.78 14.61 18.11
CA ALA A 97 3.67 15.69 17.69
C ALA A 97 3.76 16.84 18.71
N PHE A 98 2.65 17.17 19.38
CA PHE A 98 2.60 18.25 20.36
C PHE A 98 3.52 18.01 21.56
N ASN A 99 3.69 16.75 21.96
CA ASN A 99 4.56 16.38 23.07
C ASN A 99 6.04 16.24 22.66
N LYS A 100 6.35 16.12 21.35
CA LYS A 100 7.73 15.98 20.85
C LYS A 100 8.40 17.35 20.61
N ASN A 101 7.65 18.35 20.12
CA ASN A 101 8.13 19.70 19.88
C ASN A 101 7.21 20.73 20.56
N PRO A 102 7.48 21.15 21.82
CA PRO A 102 6.77 22.27 22.42
C PRO A 102 6.95 23.54 21.57
N ILE A 103 5.94 24.42 21.56
CA ILE A 103 5.88 25.65 20.75
C ILE A 103 7.16 26.50 20.89
N GLU A 104 7.80 26.42 22.05
CA GLU A 104 9.03 27.12 22.42
C GLU A 104 10.24 26.78 21.53
N ASN A 105 10.28 25.59 20.92
CA ASN A 105 11.42 25.09 20.14
C ASN A 105 11.15 24.96 18.62
N MET A 106 10.00 25.45 18.14
CA MET A 106 9.59 25.28 16.73
C MET A 106 10.13 26.42 15.86
N THR A 107 10.68 26.09 14.68
CA THR A 107 11.03 27.12 13.70
C THR A 107 9.75 27.72 13.06
N ILE A 108 9.81 28.98 12.61
CA ILE A 108 8.65 29.66 11.99
C ILE A 108 8.10 28.85 10.80
N ASN A 109 8.97 28.19 10.03
CA ASN A 109 8.58 27.37 8.88
C ASN A 109 7.81 26.11 9.31
N GLU A 110 8.14 25.49 10.44
CA GLU A 110 7.43 24.33 10.98
C GLU A 110 6.06 24.72 11.56
N PHE A 111 5.96 25.91 12.16
CA PHE A 111 4.67 26.43 12.63
C PHE A 111 3.71 26.75 11.46
N LEU A 112 4.21 27.39 10.40
CA LEU A 112 3.41 27.74 9.21
C LEU A 112 2.99 26.52 8.38
N ASN A 113 3.70 25.39 8.49
CA ASN A 113 3.33 24.12 7.87
C ASN A 113 2.26 23.33 8.64
N GLY A 114 1.63 23.95 9.65
CA GLY A 114 0.44 23.45 10.34
C GLY A 114 0.60 23.23 11.84
N GLY A 115 1.76 23.57 12.41
CA GLY A 115 1.99 23.55 13.85
C GLY A 115 2.15 22.14 14.44
N PRO A 116 2.22 22.02 15.77
CA PRO A 116 2.43 20.75 16.46
C PRO A 116 1.28 19.76 16.18
N GLY A 117 1.52 18.84 15.24
CA GLY A 117 0.51 17.86 14.79
C GLY A 117 0.42 17.73 13.28
N PHE A 118 0.78 18.79 12.55
CA PHE A 118 0.79 18.80 11.09
C PHE A 118 2.22 18.91 10.61
N GLY A 119 2.75 17.82 10.06
CA GLY A 119 4.10 17.76 9.50
C GLY A 119 5.12 16.97 10.32
N VAL A 120 4.74 16.38 11.46
CA VAL A 120 5.59 15.36 12.09
C VAL A 120 5.53 14.11 11.23
N VAL A 121 6.71 13.59 10.88
CA VAL A 121 6.88 12.32 10.17
C VAL A 121 6.12 11.26 10.94
N ASP A 122 4.95 10.96 10.42
CA ASP A 122 3.96 10.13 11.08
C ASP A 122 4.56 8.76 11.34
N ASP A 123 4.26 8.18 12.50
CA ASP A 123 4.59 6.79 12.83
C ASP A 123 3.80 5.86 11.88
N VAL A 124 4.29 5.74 10.64
CA VAL A 124 3.67 5.01 9.53
C VAL A 124 4.50 3.77 9.26
N GLU A 125 3.87 2.62 9.48
CA GLU A 125 4.44 1.32 9.20
C GLU A 125 3.99 0.86 7.82
N ILE A 126 4.96 0.54 6.97
CA ILE A 126 4.69 0.00 5.64
C ILE A 126 4.34 -1.47 5.82
N LEU A 127 3.10 -1.83 5.48
CA LEU A 127 2.65 -3.22 5.58
C LEU A 127 2.94 -3.96 4.27
N GLN A 128 2.56 -3.36 3.14
CA GLN A 128 2.66 -4.02 1.84
C GLN A 128 2.63 -3.02 0.68
N ASP A 129 3.34 -3.37 -0.39
CA ASP A 129 3.32 -2.63 -1.66
C ASP A 129 2.58 -3.44 -2.72
N TYR A 130 1.84 -2.74 -3.58
CA TYR A 130 1.08 -3.27 -4.70
C TYR A 130 1.48 -2.53 -5.97
N PHE A 131 1.68 -3.28 -7.04
CA PHE A 131 2.05 -2.73 -8.35
C PHE A 131 0.87 -2.86 -9.30
N ILE A 132 0.57 -1.82 -10.05
CA ILE A 132 -0.42 -1.84 -11.11
C ILE A 132 0.35 -1.59 -12.40
N VAL A 133 0.47 -2.62 -13.23
CA VAL A 133 1.20 -2.56 -14.50
C VAL A 133 0.20 -2.74 -15.64
N GLY A 134 0.04 -1.69 -16.46
CA GLY A 134 -0.95 -1.64 -17.52
C GLY A 134 -2.38 -1.79 -17.00
N SER A 135 -2.88 -3.03 -16.91
CA SER A 135 -4.21 -3.39 -16.41
C SER A 135 -4.20 -4.32 -15.20
N SER A 136 -3.05 -4.91 -14.87
CA SER A 136 -2.97 -5.98 -13.88
C SER A 136 -2.41 -5.46 -12.56
N VAL A 137 -3.04 -5.90 -11.47
CA VAL A 137 -2.63 -5.62 -10.09
C VAL A 137 -1.83 -6.80 -9.58
N TYR A 138 -0.62 -6.52 -9.10
CA TYR A 138 0.33 -7.47 -8.53
C TYR A 138 0.61 -7.10 -7.08
N GLN A 139 0.69 -8.11 -6.22
CA GLN A 139 1.14 -7.97 -4.85
C GLN A 139 2.67 -8.13 -4.82
N ALA A 140 3.37 -7.25 -4.11
CA ALA A 140 4.81 -7.37 -3.97
C ALA A 140 5.17 -8.48 -2.98
N PRO A 141 6.06 -9.44 -3.35
CA PRO A 141 6.64 -10.37 -2.40
C PRO A 141 7.40 -9.68 -1.29
N ILE A 142 7.25 -10.24 -0.10
CA ILE A 142 8.22 -10.01 0.96
C ILE A 142 9.53 -10.68 0.52
N VAL A 143 10.62 -9.91 0.42
CA VAL A 143 11.95 -10.41 0.01
C VAL A 143 12.42 -11.62 0.85
N ALA A 144 12.01 -11.67 2.11
CA ALA A 144 12.29 -12.81 2.99
C ALA A 144 11.68 -14.12 2.48
N ASP A 145 10.49 -14.09 1.89
CA ASP A 145 9.84 -15.31 1.39
C ASP A 145 10.48 -15.80 0.09
N ILE A 146 10.87 -14.89 -0.82
CA ILE A 146 11.63 -15.26 -2.03
C ILE A 146 12.95 -15.94 -1.64
N THR A 147 13.71 -15.34 -0.71
CA THR A 147 15.00 -15.88 -0.30
C THR A 147 14.86 -17.23 0.42
N ARG A 148 13.85 -17.38 1.29
CA ARG A 148 13.51 -18.67 1.90
C ARG A 148 13.18 -19.73 0.86
N GLN A 149 12.31 -19.41 -0.10
CA GLN A 149 11.90 -20.36 -1.14
C GLN A 149 13.09 -20.77 -2.01
N GLY A 150 13.97 -19.83 -2.35
CA GLY A 150 15.22 -20.13 -3.05
C GLY A 150 16.12 -21.08 -2.25
N ILE A 151 16.36 -20.80 -0.97
CA ILE A 151 17.19 -21.65 -0.10
C ILE A 151 16.57 -23.05 0.07
N LEU A 152 15.24 -23.13 0.26
CA LEU A 152 14.52 -24.40 0.39
C LEU A 152 14.60 -25.22 -0.89
N SER A 153 14.46 -24.58 -2.06
CA SER A 153 14.58 -25.25 -3.36
C SER A 153 15.98 -25.82 -3.55
N VAL A 154 17.03 -25.06 -3.22
CA VAL A 154 18.42 -25.53 -3.30
C VAL A 154 18.69 -26.65 -2.31
N SER A 155 18.24 -26.52 -1.06
CA SER A 155 18.39 -27.55 -0.03
C SER A 155 17.66 -28.85 -0.42
N CYS A 156 16.47 -28.73 -1.01
CA CYS A 156 15.71 -29.87 -1.52
C CYS A 156 16.46 -30.58 -2.66
N ALA A 157 16.94 -29.81 -3.65
CA ALA A 157 17.69 -30.37 -4.78
C ALA A 157 18.99 -31.05 -4.33
N LEU A 158 19.69 -30.49 -3.34
CA LEU A 158 20.89 -31.12 -2.78
C LEU A 158 20.56 -32.42 -2.02
N ASN A 159 19.49 -32.44 -1.22
CA ASN A 159 19.06 -33.66 -0.55
C ASN A 159 18.64 -34.75 -1.53
N GLU A 160 18.01 -34.38 -2.64
CA GLU A 160 17.66 -35.29 -3.72
C GLU A 160 18.93 -35.85 -4.41
N CYS A 161 19.91 -35.00 -4.71
CA CYS A 161 21.21 -35.46 -5.23
C CYS A 161 21.94 -36.41 -4.27
N VAL A 162 21.94 -36.10 -2.96
CA VAL A 162 22.54 -36.97 -1.96
C VAL A 162 21.85 -38.33 -1.91
N ARG A 163 20.51 -38.36 -1.96
CA ARG A 163 19.76 -39.61 -2.04
C ARG A 163 20.15 -40.45 -3.25
N LEU A 164 20.23 -39.84 -4.43
CA LEU A 164 20.61 -40.54 -5.65
C LEU A 164 22.05 -41.08 -5.62
N LEU A 165 22.95 -40.42 -4.89
CA LEU A 165 24.30 -40.94 -4.67
C LEU A 165 24.32 -42.14 -3.71
N ASP A 166 23.48 -42.12 -2.67
CA ASP A 166 23.31 -43.24 -1.74
C ASP A 166 22.73 -44.47 -2.45
N ASP A 167 21.75 -44.27 -3.34
CA ASP A 167 21.15 -45.33 -4.17
C ASP A 167 22.15 -45.97 -5.18
N LEU A 168 23.32 -45.37 -5.42
CA LEU A 168 24.35 -45.86 -6.34
C LEU A 168 25.46 -46.70 -5.67
N TYR A 169 25.50 -46.79 -4.33
CA TYR A 169 26.54 -47.53 -3.58
C TYR A 169 25.93 -48.65 -2.73
#